data_AF-A0A397WA44-F1
#
_entry.id   AF-A0A397WA44-F1
#
_cell.length_a   1.000
_cell.length_b   1.000
_cell.length_c   1.000
_cell.angle_alpha   90.00
_cell.angle_beta   90.00
_cell.angle_gamma   90.00
#
_symmetry.space_group_name_H-M   'P 1'
#
loop_
_entity.id
_entity.type
_entity.pdbx_description
1 polymer ?
#
loop_
_entity_poly.entity_id
_entity_poly.type
_entity_poly.pdbx_seq_one_letter_code
_entity_poly.pdbx_strand_id
1 'polypeptide(L)'
;MDLKTYTFDETKKESKTILQLLNYFNLDRTVNVKLNYCEEIDNIAQCIIDKYDLKIKLYDIRTIASVLHDSQNFTGIQAYYYFLFIADDLLVFKNIDYIDVINALEGRENNLPQLVCQLITICMKHWKNEFGLQYNFIRTEIITWVTSVNQQIQAQFSENEYFIFKLKCHFSYLTLVLMFRTRNVSCTYLEYHLLKTIYEKFIFYINELGSCLREQGDGEITSVDMLFKTNDFSRISEYCTQQIYNTMGEIEGKCNLMVKLEFLHLCKNTVFVHLAFDRYLKCYLEN
;
A
#
# COMPACT_ATOMS: atom_id res chain seq x y z
N MET A 1 -15.40 11.53 -13.85
CA MET A 1 -14.23 11.57 -12.96
C MET A 1 -14.79 11.69 -11.57
N ASP A 2 -14.68 10.61 -10.82
CA ASP A 2 -15.49 10.35 -9.64
C ASP A 2 -14.53 10.53 -8.43
N LEU A 3 -14.79 11.23 -7.32
CA LEU A 3 -16.03 11.70 -6.73
C LEU A 3 -16.42 10.91 -5.45
N LYS A 4 -15.48 10.21 -4.81
CA LYS A 4 -15.63 9.40 -3.58
C LYS A 4 -15.78 10.19 -2.27
N THR A 5 -16.95 10.32 -1.65
CA THR A 5 -17.03 10.82 -0.26
C THR A 5 -17.05 9.68 0.77
N TYR A 6 -16.15 9.76 1.76
CA TYR A 6 -16.05 8.83 2.89
C TYR A 6 -16.42 9.52 4.18
N THR A 7 -17.25 8.90 5.04
CA THR A 7 -17.66 9.46 6.34
C THR A 7 -17.45 8.43 7.44
N PHE A 8 -16.75 8.81 8.50
CA PHE A 8 -16.51 7.96 9.67
C PHE A 8 -17.64 8.11 10.70
N ASP A 9 -18.14 6.99 11.23
CA ASP A 9 -19.20 6.95 12.24
C ASP A 9 -18.63 7.14 13.66
N GLU A 10 -19.08 8.17 14.37
CA GLU A 10 -18.66 8.51 15.73
C GLU A 10 -19.34 7.66 16.82
N THR A 11 -20.37 6.89 16.47
CA THR A 11 -21.19 6.15 17.45
C THR A 11 -20.58 4.83 17.89
N LYS A 12 -19.59 4.31 17.15
CA LYS A 12 -18.90 3.05 17.48
C LYS A 12 -17.72 3.29 18.42
N LYS A 13 -17.54 2.38 19.40
CA LYS A 13 -16.52 2.49 20.45
C LYS A 13 -15.11 2.47 19.86
N GLU A 14 -14.94 1.69 18.81
CA GLU A 14 -13.70 1.50 18.04
C GLU A 14 -13.31 2.74 17.23
N SER A 15 -14.25 3.65 16.97
CA SER A 15 -14.01 4.88 16.18
C SER A 15 -13.20 5.92 16.93
N LYS A 16 -13.18 5.90 18.27
CA LYS A 16 -12.50 6.94 19.06
C LYS A 16 -11.01 7.04 18.74
N THR A 17 -10.34 5.90 18.65
CA THR A 17 -8.90 5.83 18.37
C THR A 17 -8.59 6.26 16.93
N ILE A 18 -9.43 5.84 15.97
CA ILE A 18 -9.33 6.25 14.57
C ILE A 18 -9.56 7.75 14.40
N LEU A 19 -10.57 8.32 15.06
CA LEU A 19 -10.86 9.76 15.02
C LEU A 19 -9.72 10.58 15.62
N GLN A 20 -9.08 10.10 16.69
CA GLN A 20 -7.85 10.73 17.21
C GLN A 20 -6.73 10.73 16.18
N LEU A 21 -6.54 9.63 15.45
CA LEU A 21 -5.55 9.53 14.38
C LEU A 21 -5.87 10.47 13.21
N LEU A 22 -7.14 10.56 12.79
CA LEU A 22 -7.58 11.51 11.76
C LEU A 22 -7.32 12.96 12.19
N ASN A 23 -7.66 13.31 13.43
CA ASN A 23 -7.40 14.63 14.00
C ASN A 23 -5.89 14.95 14.03
N TYR A 24 -5.05 13.97 14.39
CA TYR A 24 -3.59 14.15 14.36
C TYR A 24 -3.07 14.55 12.98
N PHE A 25 -3.64 13.99 11.91
CA PHE A 25 -3.29 14.33 10.52
C PHE A 25 -4.09 15.52 9.94
N ASN A 26 -4.88 16.22 10.76
CA ASN A 26 -5.79 17.28 10.33
C ASN A 26 -6.69 16.82 9.16
N LEU A 27 -7.27 15.63 9.29
CA LEU A 27 -8.26 15.09 8.36
C LEU A 27 -9.66 15.32 8.92
N ASP A 28 -10.55 15.86 8.09
CA ASP A 28 -11.96 15.96 8.43
C ASP A 28 -12.59 14.56 8.53
N ARG A 29 -13.68 14.45 9.29
CA ARG A 29 -14.50 13.24 9.37
C ARG A 29 -15.08 12.80 8.01
N THR A 30 -15.17 13.75 7.09
CA THR A 30 -15.67 13.55 5.73
C THR A 30 -14.56 13.91 4.77
N VAL A 31 -14.16 12.96 3.93
CA VAL A 31 -13.05 13.18 2.99
C VAL A 31 -13.47 12.79 1.58
N ASN A 32 -13.05 13.60 0.62
CA ASN A 32 -13.33 13.40 -0.79
C ASN A 32 -12.11 12.87 -1.54
N VAL A 33 -12.29 11.80 -2.30
CA VAL A 33 -11.24 11.16 -3.11
C VAL A 33 -11.57 11.28 -4.56
N LYS A 34 -10.59 11.80 -5.27
CA LYS A 34 -10.52 11.71 -6.71
C LYS A 34 -9.93 10.35 -7.07
N LEU A 35 -10.75 9.49 -7.65
CA LEU A 35 -10.32 8.16 -8.04
C LEU A 35 -9.46 8.22 -9.29
N ASN A 36 -8.41 7.41 -9.28
CA ASN A 36 -7.60 7.17 -10.45
C ASN A 36 -8.36 6.34 -11.49
N TYR A 37 -8.09 6.61 -12.76
CA TYR A 37 -8.70 5.88 -13.86
C TYR A 37 -7.71 5.82 -15.02
N CYS A 38 -7.35 4.59 -15.40
CA CYS A 38 -6.61 4.32 -16.62
C CYS A 38 -7.27 3.15 -17.35
N GLU A 39 -8.01 3.44 -18.41
CA GLU A 39 -8.85 2.47 -19.12
C GLU A 39 -8.09 1.19 -19.53
N GLU A 40 -6.87 1.33 -20.08
CA GLU A 40 -6.04 0.20 -20.50
C GLU A 40 -5.70 -0.74 -19.32
N ILE A 41 -5.36 -0.17 -18.17
CA ILE A 41 -4.96 -0.91 -16.96
C ILE A 41 -6.19 -1.48 -16.25
N ASP A 42 -7.28 -0.70 -16.18
CA ASP A 42 -8.54 -1.10 -15.56
C ASP A 42 -9.15 -2.33 -16.23
N ASN A 43 -9.18 -2.34 -17.57
CA ASN A 43 -9.78 -3.42 -18.33
C ASN A 43 -9.03 -4.74 -18.09
N ILE A 44 -7.69 -4.73 -18.11
CA ILE A 44 -6.90 -5.94 -17.87
C ILE A 44 -6.96 -6.36 -16.40
N ALA A 45 -6.96 -5.39 -15.47
CA ALA A 45 -7.07 -5.65 -14.04
C ALA A 45 -8.40 -6.30 -13.69
N GLN A 46 -9.51 -5.79 -14.21
CA GLN A 46 -10.84 -6.37 -13.98
C GLN A 46 -10.92 -7.79 -14.54
N CYS A 47 -10.41 -8.03 -15.76
CA CYS A 47 -10.32 -9.37 -16.33
C CYS A 47 -9.57 -10.37 -15.42
N ILE A 48 -8.46 -9.93 -14.81
CA ILE A 48 -7.69 -10.76 -13.88
C ILE A 48 -8.45 -10.98 -12.57
N ILE A 49 -9.02 -9.92 -11.98
CA ILE A 49 -9.81 -10.00 -10.76
C ILE A 49 -10.94 -11.02 -10.93
N ASP A 50 -11.68 -10.96 -12.03
CA ASP A 50 -12.80 -11.85 -12.30
C ASP A 50 -12.34 -13.28 -12.61
N LYS A 51 -11.31 -13.44 -13.45
CA LYS A 51 -10.82 -14.77 -13.85
C LYS A 51 -10.26 -15.57 -12.67
N TYR A 52 -9.53 -14.90 -11.78
CA TYR A 52 -8.88 -15.55 -10.66
C TYR A 52 -9.70 -15.48 -9.38
N ASP A 53 -10.89 -14.86 -9.40
CA ASP A 53 -11.71 -14.60 -8.22
C ASP A 53 -10.86 -13.97 -7.10
N LEU A 54 -10.26 -12.82 -7.43
CA LEU A 54 -9.43 -12.07 -6.49
C LEU A 54 -10.31 -11.34 -5.48
N LYS A 55 -9.82 -11.27 -4.24
CA LYS A 55 -10.53 -10.56 -3.17
C LYS A 55 -10.48 -9.07 -3.44
N ILE A 56 -9.36 -8.53 -3.89
CA ILE A 56 -9.22 -7.11 -4.20
C ILE A 56 -10.25 -6.66 -5.26
N LYS A 57 -10.82 -5.47 -5.09
CA LYS A 57 -11.75 -4.87 -6.07
C LYS A 57 -11.06 -3.77 -6.85
N LEU A 58 -11.46 -3.57 -8.11
CA LEU A 58 -10.87 -2.52 -8.94
C LEU A 58 -11.04 -1.13 -8.30
N TYR A 59 -12.20 -0.89 -7.68
CA TYR A 59 -12.50 0.31 -6.93
C TYR A 59 -11.50 0.58 -5.79
N ASP A 60 -11.13 -0.46 -5.06
CA ASP A 60 -10.16 -0.43 -3.96
C ASP A 60 -8.78 -0.01 -4.49
N ILE A 61 -8.33 -0.60 -5.60
CA ILE A 61 -7.04 -0.28 -6.24
C ILE A 61 -7.02 1.19 -6.73
N ARG A 62 -8.08 1.66 -7.36
CA ARG A 62 -8.23 3.07 -7.80
C ARG A 62 -8.11 4.05 -6.63
N THR A 63 -8.64 3.67 -5.47
CA THR A 63 -8.54 4.45 -4.24
C THR A 63 -7.09 4.47 -3.74
N ILE A 64 -6.40 3.32 -3.70
CA ILE A 64 -4.98 3.26 -3.26
C ILE A 64 -4.03 4.01 -4.18
N ALA A 65 -4.28 3.95 -5.49
CA ALA A 65 -3.49 4.73 -6.43
C ALA A 65 -3.53 6.25 -6.11
N SER A 66 -4.51 6.72 -5.33
CA SER A 66 -4.68 8.11 -4.90
C SER A 66 -3.85 8.50 -3.67
N VAL A 67 -3.05 7.60 -3.08
CA VAL A 67 -2.12 7.91 -1.97
C VAL A 67 -1.14 8.99 -2.38
N LEU A 68 -0.60 8.90 -3.59
CA LEU A 68 0.24 9.94 -4.16
C LEU A 68 -0.66 11.02 -4.72
N HIS A 69 -0.60 12.21 -4.11
CA HIS A 69 -1.31 13.37 -4.62
C HIS A 69 -0.88 13.63 -6.08
N ASP A 70 -1.84 13.99 -6.93
CA ASP A 70 -1.70 14.15 -8.38
C ASP A 70 -1.46 12.89 -9.23
N SER A 71 -1.51 11.68 -8.65
CA SER A 71 -1.31 10.42 -9.39
C SER A 71 -2.25 10.22 -10.59
N GLN A 72 -3.38 10.92 -10.64
CA GLN A 72 -4.28 10.92 -11.80
C GLN A 72 -3.60 11.32 -13.11
N ASN A 73 -2.53 12.12 -13.03
CA ASN A 73 -1.80 12.61 -14.19
C ASN A 73 -0.64 11.67 -14.59
N PHE A 74 -0.42 10.61 -13.82
CA PHE A 74 0.76 9.76 -13.87
C PHE A 74 0.33 8.29 -14.00
N THR A 75 0.17 7.85 -15.24
CA THR A 75 -0.25 6.47 -15.56
C THR A 75 0.77 5.41 -15.11
N GLY A 76 2.05 5.77 -15.00
CA GLY A 76 3.11 4.90 -14.45
C GLY A 76 2.94 4.66 -12.95
N ILE A 77 2.58 5.70 -12.18
CA ILE A 77 2.21 5.58 -10.76
C ILE A 77 0.96 4.72 -10.60
N GLN A 78 -0.06 4.92 -11.44
CA GLN A 78 -1.27 4.08 -11.42
C GLN A 78 -0.92 2.61 -11.70
N ALA A 79 -0.17 2.35 -12.79
CA ALA A 79 0.31 1.01 -13.13
C ALA A 79 1.09 0.33 -12.01
N TYR A 80 1.85 1.10 -11.23
CA TYR A 80 2.58 0.58 -10.08
C TYR A 80 1.63 0.01 -9.02
N TYR A 81 0.66 0.80 -8.56
CA TYR A 81 -0.29 0.33 -7.55
C TYR A 81 -1.12 -0.85 -8.05
N TYR A 82 -1.54 -0.85 -9.31
CA TYR A 82 -2.33 -1.94 -9.88
C TYR A 82 -1.54 -3.23 -9.95
N PHE A 83 -0.28 -3.16 -10.39
CA PHE A 83 0.60 -4.32 -10.40
C PHE A 83 0.73 -4.91 -9.00
N LEU A 84 1.01 -4.07 -7.99
CA LEU A 84 1.24 -4.56 -6.63
C LEU A 84 0.05 -5.33 -6.06
N PHE A 85 -1.14 -4.74 -6.03
CA PHE A 85 -2.30 -5.38 -5.38
C PHE A 85 -2.76 -6.64 -6.12
N ILE A 86 -2.66 -6.64 -7.44
CA ILE A 86 -3.01 -7.83 -8.23
C ILE A 86 -1.92 -8.91 -8.08
N ALA A 87 -0.65 -8.53 -8.14
CA ALA A 87 0.45 -9.47 -8.00
C ALA A 87 0.51 -10.09 -6.59
N ASP A 88 0.21 -9.32 -5.55
CA ASP A 88 0.16 -9.82 -4.17
C ASP A 88 -0.89 -10.94 -4.03
N ASP A 89 -2.13 -10.68 -4.45
CA ASP A 89 -3.20 -11.68 -4.44
C ASP A 89 -2.84 -12.92 -5.31
N LEU A 90 -2.22 -12.70 -6.48
CA LEU A 90 -1.82 -13.78 -7.39
C LEU A 90 -0.68 -14.65 -6.82
N LEU A 91 0.32 -14.04 -6.22
CA LEU A 91 1.47 -14.72 -5.61
C LEU A 91 1.04 -15.48 -4.35
N VAL A 92 0.28 -14.83 -3.47
CA VAL A 92 -0.09 -15.37 -2.15
C VAL A 92 -1.22 -16.39 -2.26
N PHE A 93 -2.28 -16.09 -3.02
CA PHE A 93 -3.51 -16.91 -3.00
C PHE A 93 -3.73 -17.76 -4.26
N LYS A 94 -3.02 -17.48 -5.35
CA LYS A 94 -3.23 -18.18 -6.64
C LYS A 94 -2.00 -18.94 -7.14
N ASN A 95 -0.96 -19.05 -6.32
CA ASN A 95 0.26 -19.81 -6.60
C ASN A 95 0.92 -19.46 -7.94
N ILE A 96 0.85 -18.19 -8.36
CA ILE A 96 1.63 -17.74 -9.51
C ILE A 96 3.11 -17.79 -9.13
N ASP A 97 3.95 -18.36 -10.01
CA ASP A 97 5.38 -18.49 -9.75
C ASP A 97 6.08 -17.11 -9.82
N TYR A 98 6.68 -16.71 -8.71
CA TYR A 98 7.43 -15.47 -8.60
C TYR A 98 8.61 -15.40 -9.58
N ILE A 99 9.24 -16.54 -9.92
CA ILE A 99 10.34 -16.59 -10.90
C ILE A 99 9.81 -16.20 -12.27
N ASP A 100 8.64 -16.70 -12.65
CA ASP A 100 8.00 -16.36 -13.92
C ASP A 100 7.57 -14.88 -13.96
N VAL A 101 7.13 -14.32 -12.82
CA VAL A 101 6.89 -12.86 -12.68
C VAL A 101 8.17 -12.06 -12.87
N ILE A 102 9.29 -12.46 -12.25
CA ILE A 102 10.60 -11.81 -12.42
C ILE A 102 11.07 -11.91 -13.87
N ASN A 103 10.97 -13.09 -14.48
CA ASN A 103 11.32 -13.31 -15.88
C ASN A 103 10.52 -12.38 -16.79
N ALA A 104 9.20 -12.27 -16.58
CA ALA A 104 8.35 -11.35 -17.34
C ALA A 104 8.76 -9.88 -17.13
N LEU A 105 9.04 -9.46 -15.89
CA LEU A 105 9.55 -8.12 -15.57
C LEU A 105 10.93 -7.83 -16.19
N GLU A 106 11.70 -8.86 -16.53
CA GLU A 106 12.98 -8.75 -17.24
C GLU A 106 12.86 -8.88 -18.77
N GLY A 107 11.66 -9.18 -19.29
CA GLY A 107 11.45 -9.47 -20.70
C GLY A 107 12.06 -10.81 -21.13
N ARG A 108 12.24 -11.74 -20.18
CA ARG A 108 12.69 -13.12 -20.41
C ARG A 108 11.49 -14.06 -20.62
N GLU A 109 11.76 -15.22 -21.18
CA GLU A 109 10.77 -16.29 -21.33
C GLU A 109 10.22 -16.71 -19.96
N ASN A 110 8.92 -16.93 -19.89
CA ASN A 110 8.18 -17.24 -18.68
C ASN A 110 6.93 -18.07 -19.03
N ASN A 111 6.40 -18.78 -18.04
CA ASN A 111 5.21 -19.62 -18.20
C ASN A 111 3.95 -18.98 -17.59
N LEU A 112 3.95 -17.65 -17.41
CA LEU A 112 2.78 -16.98 -16.84
C LEU A 112 1.56 -17.14 -17.75
N PRO A 113 0.36 -17.21 -17.18
CA PRO A 113 -0.87 -17.11 -17.96
C PRO A 113 -0.90 -15.82 -18.78
N GLN A 114 -1.40 -15.90 -20.01
CA GLN A 114 -1.40 -14.78 -20.97
C GLN A 114 -1.93 -13.46 -20.40
N LEU A 115 -3.01 -13.51 -19.60
CA LEU A 115 -3.59 -12.33 -18.96
C LEU A 115 -2.61 -11.66 -17.97
N VAL A 116 -1.87 -12.45 -17.20
CA VAL A 116 -0.86 -11.95 -16.26
C VAL A 116 0.32 -11.35 -17.02
N CYS A 117 0.79 -12.00 -18.11
CA CYS A 117 1.81 -11.41 -19.00
C CYS A 117 1.35 -10.06 -19.59
N GLN A 118 0.09 -9.97 -20.00
CA GLN A 118 -0.49 -8.74 -20.57
C GLN A 118 -0.50 -7.60 -19.55
N LEU A 119 -0.93 -7.87 -18.31
CA LEU A 119 -0.87 -6.87 -17.22
C LEU A 119 0.56 -6.38 -17.02
N ILE A 120 1.54 -7.29 -16.88
CA ILE A 120 2.95 -6.94 -16.68
C ILE A 120 3.46 -6.08 -17.85
N THR A 121 3.13 -6.45 -19.08
CA THR A 121 3.56 -5.73 -20.29
C THR A 121 2.99 -4.31 -20.32
N ILE A 122 1.70 -4.16 -20.03
CA ILE A 122 1.03 -2.85 -19.95
C ILE A 122 1.67 -1.99 -18.85
N CYS A 123 1.87 -2.56 -17.65
CA CYS A 123 2.49 -1.84 -16.55
C CYS A 123 3.91 -1.38 -16.90
N MET A 124 4.74 -2.26 -17.48
CA MET A 124 6.09 -1.92 -17.92
C MET A 124 6.09 -0.83 -19.00
N LYS A 125 5.12 -0.82 -19.92
CA LYS A 125 4.96 0.25 -20.92
C LYS A 125 4.72 1.59 -20.26
N HIS A 126 3.80 1.68 -19.29
CA HIS A 126 3.54 2.92 -18.56
C HIS A 126 4.75 3.36 -17.72
N TRP A 127 5.43 2.43 -17.04
CA TRP A 127 6.64 2.73 -16.28
C TRP A 127 7.79 3.24 -17.16
N LYS A 128 7.99 2.64 -18.34
CA LYS A 128 9.02 3.10 -19.30
C LYS A 128 8.73 4.51 -19.79
N ASN A 129 7.48 4.77 -20.18
CA ASN A 129 7.07 6.07 -20.72
C ASN A 129 7.21 7.18 -19.69
N GLU A 130 6.85 6.91 -18.44
CA GLU A 130 6.82 7.92 -17.39
C GLU A 130 8.16 8.11 -16.68
N PHE A 131 8.87 7.01 -16.38
CA PHE A 131 10.10 7.07 -15.59
C PHE A 131 11.38 7.15 -16.42
N GLY A 132 11.30 6.96 -17.75
CA GLY A 132 12.43 7.12 -18.66
C GLY A 132 13.70 6.41 -18.19
N LEU A 133 14.78 7.17 -17.97
CA LEU A 133 16.08 6.64 -17.51
C LEU A 133 16.02 5.92 -16.16
N GLN A 134 15.03 6.23 -15.34
CA GLN A 134 14.88 5.66 -14.02
C GLN A 134 13.99 4.41 -14.00
N TYR A 135 13.45 3.99 -15.15
CA TYR A 135 12.66 2.78 -15.30
C TYR A 135 13.36 1.54 -14.74
N ASN A 136 14.66 1.39 -15.01
CA ASN A 136 15.44 0.23 -14.54
C ASN A 136 15.46 0.16 -13.02
N PHE A 137 15.61 1.29 -12.34
CA PHE A 137 15.57 1.36 -10.89
C PHE A 137 14.21 0.93 -10.35
N ILE A 138 13.12 1.51 -10.87
CA ILE A 138 11.74 1.17 -10.48
C ILE A 138 11.48 -0.34 -10.64
N ARG A 139 11.91 -0.90 -11.77
CA ARG A 139 11.76 -2.33 -12.09
C ARG A 139 12.55 -3.23 -11.14
N THR A 140 13.79 -2.87 -10.81
CA THR A 140 14.61 -3.60 -9.82
C THR A 140 13.94 -3.65 -8.46
N GLU A 141 13.35 -2.55 -8.02
CA GLU A 141 12.69 -2.47 -6.70
C GLU A 141 11.41 -3.31 -6.66
N ILE A 142 10.66 -3.35 -7.77
CA ILE A 142 9.51 -4.25 -7.91
C ILE A 142 9.96 -5.72 -7.84
N ILE A 143 11.07 -6.08 -8.49
CA ILE A 143 11.64 -7.44 -8.41
C ILE A 143 12.07 -7.77 -6.97
N THR A 144 12.69 -6.83 -6.26
CA THR A 144 13.05 -7.00 -4.84
C THR A 144 11.81 -7.22 -3.98
N TRP A 145 10.72 -6.50 -4.25
CA TRP A 145 9.43 -6.71 -3.57
C TRP A 145 8.85 -8.09 -3.86
N VAL A 146 8.74 -8.52 -5.13
CA VAL A 146 8.26 -9.86 -5.52
C VAL A 146 9.06 -10.97 -4.82
N THR A 147 10.39 -10.81 -4.77
CA THR A 147 11.29 -11.75 -4.09
C THR A 147 11.01 -11.82 -2.59
N SER A 148 10.73 -10.67 -1.96
CA SER A 148 10.39 -10.59 -0.54
C SER A 148 9.03 -11.24 -0.25
N VAL A 149 8.00 -10.98 -1.06
CA VAL A 149 6.69 -11.65 -0.91
C VAL A 149 6.84 -13.18 -0.99
N ASN A 150 7.61 -13.70 -1.94
CA ASN A 150 7.85 -15.15 -2.03
C ASN A 150 8.57 -15.71 -0.79
N GLN A 151 9.59 -15.02 -0.30
CA GLN A 151 10.26 -15.41 0.94
C GLN A 151 9.30 -15.39 2.14
N GLN A 152 8.29 -14.50 2.16
CA GLN A 152 7.22 -14.50 3.17
C GLN A 152 6.45 -15.82 3.19
N ILE A 153 6.13 -16.34 1.99
CA ILE A 153 5.32 -17.55 1.81
C ILE A 153 6.11 -18.80 2.19
N GLN A 154 7.43 -18.82 1.92
CA GLN A 154 8.24 -20.03 2.02
C GLN A 154 8.93 -20.22 3.38
N ALA A 155 9.19 -19.14 4.13
CA ALA A 155 9.98 -19.22 5.35
C ALA A 155 9.12 -19.28 6.62
N GLN A 156 9.56 -20.09 7.58
CA GLN A 156 9.09 -20.01 8.95
C GLN A 156 9.92 -18.96 9.68
N PHE A 157 9.26 -17.92 10.18
CA PHE A 157 9.89 -16.84 10.91
C PHE A 157 9.57 -16.94 12.40
N SER A 158 10.51 -16.59 13.27
CA SER A 158 10.15 -16.17 14.63
C SER A 158 9.38 -14.83 14.59
N GLU A 159 8.63 -14.51 15.64
CA GLU A 159 7.83 -13.26 15.71
C GLU A 159 8.65 -11.99 15.38
N ASN A 160 9.89 -11.90 15.87
CA ASN A 160 10.78 -10.77 15.62
C ASN A 160 11.32 -10.74 14.17
N GLU A 161 11.62 -11.90 13.60
CA GLU A 161 12.06 -12.01 12.21
C GLU A 161 10.92 -11.69 11.25
N TYR A 162 9.69 -12.09 11.59
CA TYR A 162 8.49 -11.82 10.82
C TYR A 162 8.22 -10.33 10.70
N PHE A 163 8.40 -9.56 11.78
CA PHE A 163 8.26 -8.10 11.77
C PHE A 163 9.27 -7.43 10.82
N ILE A 164 10.56 -7.78 10.93
CA ILE A 164 11.62 -7.25 10.05
C ILE A 164 11.36 -7.64 8.59
N PHE A 165 10.81 -8.83 8.38
CA PHE A 165 10.51 -9.37 7.07
C PHE A 165 9.29 -8.68 6.42
N LYS A 166 8.21 -8.48 7.17
CA LYS A 166 7.01 -7.76 6.74
C LYS A 166 7.31 -6.33 6.31
N LEU A 167 8.23 -5.62 7.00
CA LEU A 167 8.66 -4.28 6.59
C LEU A 167 9.18 -4.23 5.14
N LYS A 168 9.83 -5.29 4.65
CA LYS A 168 10.32 -5.40 3.26
C LYS A 168 9.24 -5.79 2.24
N CYS A 169 8.16 -6.39 2.71
CA CYS A 169 7.02 -6.81 1.87
C CYS A 169 6.03 -5.65 1.63
N HIS A 170 6.18 -4.53 2.35
CA HIS A 170 5.34 -3.36 2.15
C HIS A 170 5.81 -2.47 0.99
N PHE A 171 4.83 -1.90 0.29
CA PHE A 171 4.99 -1.02 -0.88
C PHE A 171 5.58 0.38 -0.57
N SER A 172 6.06 0.58 0.64
CA SER A 172 6.49 1.87 1.21
C SER A 172 7.66 2.49 0.45
N TYR A 173 8.64 1.67 0.04
CA TYR A 173 9.85 2.14 -0.59
C TYR A 173 9.60 2.88 -1.90
N LEU A 174 8.89 2.25 -2.85
CA LEU A 174 8.68 2.88 -4.15
C LEU A 174 7.73 4.07 -4.05
N THR A 175 6.76 4.00 -3.15
CA THR A 175 5.87 5.14 -2.90
C THR A 175 6.65 6.37 -2.44
N LEU A 176 7.66 6.19 -1.58
CA LEU A 176 8.55 7.27 -1.16
C LEU A 176 9.42 7.79 -2.31
N VAL A 177 9.95 6.90 -3.17
CA VAL A 177 10.69 7.29 -4.39
C VAL A 177 9.81 8.12 -5.32
N LEU A 178 8.57 7.67 -5.55
CA LEU A 178 7.61 8.33 -6.43
C LEU A 178 7.18 9.70 -5.88
N MET A 179 7.04 9.83 -4.55
CA MET A 179 6.78 11.11 -3.89
C MET A 179 7.89 12.14 -4.19
N PHE A 180 9.16 11.80 -3.92
CA PHE A 180 10.27 12.73 -4.17
C PHE A 180 10.39 13.14 -5.64
N ARG A 181 10.07 12.24 -6.56
CA ARG A 181 10.13 12.51 -8.00
C ARG A 181 9.01 13.41 -8.49
N THR A 182 7.77 13.12 -8.12
CA THR A 182 6.61 13.91 -8.55
C THR A 182 6.65 15.34 -8.00
N ARG A 183 7.27 15.53 -6.83
CA ARG A 183 7.31 16.82 -6.13
C ARG A 183 8.55 17.65 -6.40
N ASN A 184 9.53 17.12 -7.14
CA ASN A 184 10.82 17.77 -7.41
C ASN A 184 11.52 18.26 -6.13
N VAL A 185 11.41 17.48 -5.04
CA VAL A 185 12.04 17.79 -3.76
C VAL A 185 13.37 17.04 -3.65
N SER A 186 14.43 17.79 -3.39
CA SER A 186 15.76 17.21 -3.16
C SER A 186 15.88 16.75 -1.71
N CYS A 187 16.19 15.47 -1.52
CA CYS A 187 16.55 14.88 -0.24
C CYS A 187 17.99 14.36 -0.28
N THR A 188 18.70 14.44 0.85
CA THR A 188 19.97 13.73 0.99
C THR A 188 19.74 12.22 1.09
N TYR A 189 20.78 11.43 0.80
CA TYR A 189 20.74 9.98 0.98
C TYR A 189 20.38 9.58 2.42
N LEU A 190 20.92 10.29 3.42
CA LEU A 190 20.64 10.01 4.83
C LEU A 190 19.18 10.29 5.20
N GLU A 191 18.63 11.43 4.75
CA GLU A 191 17.21 11.76 4.94
C GLU A 191 16.32 10.71 4.26
N TYR A 192 16.66 10.30 3.04
CA TYR A 192 15.92 9.26 2.33
C TYR A 192 15.88 7.94 3.11
N HIS A 193 17.03 7.45 3.60
CA HIS A 193 17.09 6.20 4.35
C HIS A 193 16.33 6.26 5.69
N LEU A 194 16.41 7.40 6.38
CA LEU A 194 15.64 7.64 7.58
C LEU A 194 14.14 7.58 7.28
N LEU A 195 13.68 8.35 6.29
CA LEU A 195 12.26 8.44 5.92
C LEU A 195 11.73 7.12 5.38
N LYS A 196 12.53 6.36 4.63
CA LYS A 196 12.21 4.99 4.23
C LYS A 196 11.85 4.13 5.43
N THR A 197 12.72 4.10 6.43
CA THR A 197 12.54 3.28 7.64
C THR A 197 11.30 3.70 8.41
N ILE A 198 11.11 5.01 8.57
CA ILE A 198 9.94 5.58 9.26
C ILE A 198 8.66 5.22 8.49
N TYR A 199 8.68 5.33 7.16
CA TYR A 199 7.51 5.06 6.32
C TYR A 199 7.15 3.59 6.25
N GLU A 200 8.15 2.70 6.24
CA GLU A 200 7.96 1.25 6.35
C GLU A 200 7.21 0.89 7.63
N LYS A 201 7.68 1.39 8.79
CA LYS A 201 6.99 1.21 10.08
C LYS A 201 5.59 1.80 10.06
N PHE A 202 5.46 3.01 9.53
CA PHE A 202 4.18 3.72 9.47
C PHE A 202 3.15 2.96 8.63
N ILE A 203 3.50 2.55 7.41
CA ILE A 203 2.63 1.74 6.55
C ILE A 203 2.31 0.40 7.20
N PHE A 204 3.28 -0.26 7.84
CA PHE A 204 3.03 -1.51 8.56
C PHE A 204 1.91 -1.32 9.58
N TYR A 205 2.00 -0.34 10.48
CA TYR A 205 0.97 -0.15 11.50
C TYR A 205 -0.37 0.34 10.95
N ILE A 206 -0.36 1.15 9.89
CA ILE A 206 -1.59 1.56 9.20
C ILE A 206 -2.25 0.36 8.51
N ASN A 207 -1.46 -0.51 7.88
CA ASN A 207 -1.95 -1.73 7.25
C ASN A 207 -2.46 -2.73 8.26
N GLU A 208 -1.78 -2.93 9.40
CA GLU A 208 -2.22 -3.85 10.45
C GLU A 208 -3.53 -3.34 11.09
N LEU A 209 -3.63 -2.03 11.35
CA LEU A 209 -4.88 -1.38 11.71
C LEU A 209 -5.95 -1.58 10.63
N GLY A 210 -5.52 -1.57 9.36
CA GLY A 210 -6.20 -1.84 8.07
C GLY A 210 -6.67 -3.29 7.85
N SER A 211 -5.95 -4.25 8.43
CA SER A 211 -6.05 -5.67 8.11
C SER A 211 -6.73 -6.44 9.23
N CYS A 212 -6.51 -6.07 10.49
CA CYS A 212 -7.08 -6.79 11.63
C CYS A 212 -8.63 -6.84 11.57
N LEU A 213 -9.27 -5.77 11.09
CA LEU A 213 -10.73 -5.76 10.85
C LEU A 213 -11.14 -6.58 9.63
N ARG A 214 -10.29 -6.62 8.60
CA ARG A 214 -10.57 -7.28 7.32
C ARG A 214 -10.40 -8.79 7.40
N GLU A 215 -9.43 -9.25 8.18
CA GLU A 215 -8.93 -10.63 8.17
C GLU A 215 -9.52 -11.50 9.29
N GLN A 216 -10.30 -10.90 10.22
CA GLN A 216 -10.96 -11.56 11.36
C GLN A 216 -11.81 -12.80 10.97
N GLY A 217 -12.21 -12.95 9.70
CA GLY A 217 -12.96 -14.09 9.17
C GLY A 217 -12.26 -14.90 8.06
N ASP A 218 -11.06 -14.49 7.62
CA ASP A 218 -10.42 -15.03 6.41
C ASP A 218 -9.28 -16.02 6.70
N GLY A 219 -8.97 -16.27 7.98
CA GLY A 219 -7.92 -17.19 8.42
C GLY A 219 -6.50 -16.64 8.28
N GLU A 220 -6.36 -15.40 7.79
CA GLU A 220 -5.11 -14.65 7.83
C GLU A 220 -4.96 -14.04 9.25
N ILE A 221 -3.81 -14.28 9.87
CA ILE A 221 -3.50 -13.74 11.20
C ILE A 221 -2.59 -12.55 10.96
N THR A 222 -3.04 -11.34 11.34
CA THR A 222 -2.17 -10.17 11.23
C THR A 222 -0.96 -10.31 12.15
N SER A 223 0.14 -9.63 11.81
CA SER A 223 1.37 -9.67 12.60
C SER A 223 1.13 -9.22 14.05
N VAL A 224 0.23 -8.27 14.24
CA VAL A 224 -0.16 -7.72 15.55
C VAL A 224 -1.16 -8.64 16.27
N ASP A 225 -2.04 -9.34 15.56
CA ASP A 225 -2.88 -10.41 16.14
C ASP A 225 -2.01 -11.52 16.76
N MET A 226 -0.93 -11.92 16.08
CA MET A 226 0.01 -12.92 16.62
C MET A 226 0.66 -12.44 17.93
N LEU A 227 1.05 -11.17 18.01
CA LEU A 227 1.70 -10.57 19.19
C LEU A 227 0.79 -10.56 20.42
N PHE A 228 -0.50 -10.27 20.23
CA PHE A 228 -1.42 -10.17 21.36
C PHE A 228 -2.13 -11.48 21.70
N LYS A 229 -2.22 -12.44 20.76
CA LYS A 229 -3.02 -13.68 20.92
C LYS A 229 -4.45 -13.38 21.40
N THR A 230 -5.00 -12.23 21.00
CA THR A 230 -6.33 -11.77 21.40
C THR A 230 -7.12 -11.39 20.16
N ASN A 231 -8.35 -11.87 20.03
CA ASN A 231 -9.32 -11.37 19.05
C ASN A 231 -9.91 -10.00 19.48
N ASP A 232 -9.12 -9.16 20.17
CA ASP A 232 -9.55 -7.87 20.70
C ASP A 232 -9.02 -6.73 19.83
N PHE A 233 -9.85 -6.32 18.86
CA PHE A 233 -9.55 -5.23 17.96
C PHE A 233 -9.25 -3.90 18.68
N SER A 234 -9.89 -3.65 19.84
CA SER A 234 -9.67 -2.38 20.56
C SER A 234 -8.20 -2.25 20.97
N ARG A 235 -7.62 -3.33 21.50
CA ARG A 235 -6.22 -3.37 21.92
C ARG A 235 -5.24 -3.22 20.76
N ILE A 236 -5.56 -3.83 19.61
CA ILE A 236 -4.75 -3.75 18.40
C ILE A 236 -4.79 -2.32 17.83
N SER A 237 -5.99 -1.72 17.80
CA SER A 237 -6.17 -0.35 17.33
C SER A 237 -5.40 0.67 18.18
N GLU A 238 -5.44 0.52 19.51
CA GLU A 238 -4.68 1.35 20.46
C GLU A 238 -3.18 1.19 20.27
N TYR A 239 -2.70 -0.06 20.17
CA TYR A 239 -1.28 -0.34 19.96
C TYR A 239 -0.77 0.25 18.65
N CYS A 240 -1.43 -0.05 17.52
CA CYS A 240 -1.02 0.45 16.21
C CYS A 240 -1.01 1.98 16.17
N THR A 241 -2.04 2.62 16.74
CA THR A 241 -2.13 4.09 16.80
C THR A 241 -1.01 4.69 17.64
N GLN A 242 -0.68 4.10 18.79
CA GLN A 242 0.46 4.55 19.60
C GLN A 242 1.78 4.40 18.84
N GLN A 243 1.99 3.29 18.14
CA GLN A 243 3.20 3.08 17.34
C GLN A 243 3.30 4.05 16.16
N ILE A 244 2.17 4.42 15.54
CA ILE A 244 2.11 5.47 14.52
C ILE A 244 2.60 6.80 15.10
N TYR A 245 2.09 7.22 16.26
CA TYR A 245 2.54 8.48 16.89
C TYR A 245 4.03 8.45 17.25
N ASN A 246 4.52 7.35 17.82
CA ASN A 246 5.93 7.18 18.13
C ASN A 246 6.80 7.29 16.88
N THR A 247 6.39 6.60 15.81
CA THR A 247 7.09 6.58 14.51
C THR A 247 7.15 7.98 13.89
N MET A 248 6.04 8.73 13.92
CA MET A 248 6.00 10.10 13.39
C MET A 248 6.85 11.07 14.22
N GLY A 249 6.96 10.85 15.54
CA GLY A 249 7.87 11.59 16.41
C GLY A 249 9.35 11.43 16.06
N GLU A 250 9.74 10.32 15.40
CA GLU A 250 11.13 10.09 14.99
C GLU A 250 11.63 11.07 13.91
N ILE A 251 10.75 11.82 13.25
CA ILE A 251 11.09 12.74 12.14
C ILE A 251 11.59 14.10 12.64
N GLU A 252 11.19 14.49 13.86
CA GLU A 252 11.38 15.86 14.36
C GLU A 252 12.87 16.25 14.39
N GLY A 253 13.20 17.37 13.73
CA GLY A 253 14.58 17.87 13.63
C GLY A 253 15.55 17.05 12.78
N LYS A 254 15.10 15.99 12.07
CA LYS A 254 16.00 15.07 11.33
C LYS A 254 16.01 15.24 9.80
N CYS A 255 15.15 16.08 9.25
CA CYS A 255 15.12 16.38 7.82
C CYS A 255 14.79 17.85 7.58
N ASN A 256 15.12 18.34 6.38
CA ASN A 256 14.77 19.70 5.98
C ASN A 256 13.24 19.90 5.93
N LEU A 257 12.80 21.16 6.03
CA LEU A 257 11.38 21.49 6.13
C LEU A 257 10.57 21.00 4.91
N MET A 258 11.09 21.16 3.69
CA MET A 258 10.37 20.77 2.47
C MET A 258 10.16 19.26 2.37
N VAL A 259 11.21 18.50 2.66
CA VAL A 259 11.19 17.03 2.73
C VAL A 259 10.22 16.57 3.81
N LYS A 260 10.25 17.20 4.99
CA LYS A 260 9.30 16.91 6.08
C LYS A 260 7.86 17.14 5.66
N LEU A 261 7.56 18.27 5.00
CA LEU A 261 6.21 18.62 4.59
C LEU A 261 5.64 17.64 3.55
N GLU A 262 6.44 17.29 2.53
CA GLU A 262 6.02 16.29 1.53
C GLU A 262 5.81 14.91 2.17
N PHE A 263 6.70 14.52 3.08
CA PHE A 263 6.56 13.26 3.80
C PHE A 263 5.30 13.22 4.68
N LEU A 264 5.02 14.29 5.41
CA LEU A 264 3.80 14.40 6.22
C LEU A 264 2.55 14.38 5.35
N HIS A 265 2.60 15.00 4.17
CA HIS A 265 1.51 14.95 3.20
C HIS A 265 1.28 13.52 2.69
N LEU A 266 2.36 12.79 2.37
CA LEU A 266 2.27 11.37 2.01
C LEU A 266 1.65 10.54 3.14
N CYS A 267 2.13 10.68 4.38
CA CYS A 267 1.57 9.97 5.52
C CYS A 267 0.09 10.27 5.74
N LYS A 268 -0.31 11.53 5.62
CA LYS A 268 -1.71 11.96 5.70
C LYS A 268 -2.57 11.25 4.65
N ASN A 269 -2.13 11.24 3.40
CA ASN A 269 -2.88 10.57 2.32
C ASN A 269 -2.92 9.05 2.50
N THR A 270 -1.84 8.45 3.03
CA THR A 270 -1.80 7.03 3.34
C THR A 270 -2.79 6.66 4.43
N VAL A 271 -2.84 7.38 5.55
CA VAL A 271 -3.89 7.21 6.59
C VAL A 271 -5.26 7.31 5.97
N PHE A 272 -5.47 8.37 5.19
CA PHE A 272 -6.75 8.62 4.56
C PHE A 272 -7.20 7.45 3.67
N VAL A 273 -6.38 7.06 2.69
CA VAL A 273 -6.71 5.99 1.73
C VAL A 273 -6.95 4.66 2.43
N HIS A 274 -6.09 4.28 3.36
CA HIS A 274 -6.17 2.95 3.99
C HIS A 274 -7.38 2.84 4.91
N LEU A 275 -7.79 3.95 5.53
CA LEU A 275 -9.02 4.02 6.34
C LEU A 275 -10.28 4.27 5.48
N ALA A 276 -10.13 4.78 4.27
CA ALA A 276 -11.20 5.00 3.29
C ALA A 276 -11.45 3.78 2.39
N PHE A 277 -11.01 2.58 2.78
CA PHE A 277 -11.44 1.37 2.07
C PHE A 277 -12.92 1.09 2.36
N ASP A 278 -13.70 0.73 1.33
CA ASP A 278 -15.15 0.42 1.47
C ASP A 278 -15.42 -0.68 2.52
N ARG A 279 -14.40 -1.47 2.84
CA ARG A 279 -14.46 -2.51 3.88
C ARG A 279 -14.41 -1.96 5.30
N TYR A 280 -13.72 -0.85 5.53
CA TYR A 280 -13.87 -0.05 6.76
C TYR A 280 -15.27 0.52 6.80
N LEU A 281 -15.72 1.08 5.67
CA LEU A 281 -17.04 1.70 5.58
C LEU A 281 -18.18 0.75 5.98
N LYS A 282 -18.11 -0.56 5.70
CA LYS A 282 -19.10 -1.53 6.20
C LYS A 282 -19.03 -1.76 7.72
N CYS A 283 -17.83 -1.80 8.30
CA CYS A 283 -17.67 -1.94 9.74
C CYS A 283 -18.09 -0.69 10.53
N TYR A 284 -18.18 0.48 9.88
CA TYR A 284 -18.59 1.74 10.50
C TYR A 284 -19.98 2.23 10.05
N LEU A 285 -20.43 1.86 8.86
CA LEU A 285 -21.76 2.11 8.31
C LEU A 285 -22.43 0.77 8.02
N GLU A 286 -23.08 0.21 9.03
CA GLU A 286 -24.17 -0.74 8.78
C GLU A 286 -25.43 -0.10 9.34
N ASN A 287 -26.48 -0.09 8.49
CA ASN A 287 -27.77 0.57 8.71
C ASN A 287 -28.41 0.27 10.07
#